data_AF-E2D2C6-F1
#
_entry.id   AF-E2D2C6-F1
#
_cell.length_a   1.000
_cell.length_b   1.000
_cell.length_c   1.000
_cell.angle_alpha   90.00
_cell.angle_beta   90.00
_cell.angle_gamma   90.00
#
_symmetry.space_group_name_H-M   'P 1'
#
loop_
_entity.id
_entity.type
_entity.pdbx_description
1 polymer ?
#
loop_
_entity_poly.entity_id
_entity_poly.type
_entity_poly.pdbx_seq_one_letter_code
_entity_poly.pdbx_strand_id
1 'polypeptide(L)'
;NSTVVKEAQKLGFPILYGDGSRPAVLQSAGISSPKAIMIMYTGKKRTIEAVQRLRLSFPAIPIYARAQDLKHLLDLKIAGATDAIMENAETSLQLGSKLLKGLGVMSDDVVFLSQLIRDSMELQAQEAVGLSDRDLDIMKPLQVRVSDLMEARVP
;
A
#
# COMPACT_ATOMS: atom_id res chain seq x y z
N ASN A 1 0.27 21.33 7.33
CA ASN A 1 1.38 21.86 8.14
C ASN A 1 2.01 23.02 7.37
N SER A 2 1.85 24.27 7.83
CA SER A 2 2.26 25.45 7.08
C SER A 2 3.78 25.65 7.03
N THR A 3 4.50 25.21 8.07
CA THR A 3 5.97 25.25 8.11
C THR A 3 6.57 24.34 7.04
N VAL A 4 6.08 23.09 6.93
CA VAL A 4 6.53 22.16 5.89
C VAL A 4 6.30 22.72 4.49
N VAL A 5 5.15 23.37 4.26
CA VAL A 5 4.86 24.00 2.96
C VAL A 5 5.84 25.14 2.66
N LYS A 6 6.11 26.03 3.61
CA LYS A 6 7.06 27.14 3.41
C LYS A 6 8.47 26.66 3.09
N GLU A 7 8.97 25.66 3.81
CA GLU A 7 10.32 25.12 3.55
C GLU A 7 10.38 24.41 2.19
N ALA A 8 9.38 23.62 1.84
CA ALA A 8 9.33 22.98 0.52
C ALA A 8 9.19 23.99 -0.64
N GLN A 9 8.47 25.10 -0.45
CA GLN A 9 8.39 26.19 -1.43
C GLN A 9 9.75 26.88 -1.64
N LYS A 10 10.53 27.10 -0.58
CA LYS A 10 11.89 27.64 -0.70
C LYS A 10 12.81 26.73 -1.53
N LEU A 11 12.57 25.42 -1.49
CA LEU A 11 13.27 24.42 -2.28
C LEU A 11 12.74 24.29 -3.71
N GLY A 12 11.74 25.08 -4.11
CA GLY A 12 11.16 25.09 -5.46
C GLY A 12 10.17 23.96 -5.74
N PHE A 13 9.73 23.22 -4.71
CA PHE A 13 8.72 22.17 -4.93
C PHE A 13 7.34 22.76 -5.25
N PRO A 14 6.59 22.15 -6.19
CA PRO A 14 5.22 22.54 -6.49
C PRO A 14 4.27 22.06 -5.38
N ILE A 15 4.20 22.82 -4.29
CA ILE A 15 3.44 22.47 -3.08
C ILE A 15 2.47 23.59 -2.68
N LEU A 16 1.29 23.19 -2.20
CA LEU A 16 0.22 24.09 -1.80
C LEU A 16 -0.28 23.75 -0.40
N TYR A 17 -0.71 24.76 0.34
CA TYR A 17 -1.30 24.60 1.66
C TYR A 17 -2.82 24.46 1.54
N GLY A 18 -3.37 23.34 2.00
CA GLY A 18 -4.80 23.11 2.02
C GLY A 18 -5.17 21.68 2.41
N ASP A 19 -6.48 21.40 2.43
CA ASP A 19 -6.99 20.04 2.61
C ASP A 19 -7.14 19.35 1.25
N GLY A 20 -6.12 18.59 0.85
CA GLY A 20 -6.08 17.87 -0.43
C GLY A 20 -7.18 16.82 -0.62
N SER A 21 -7.94 16.48 0.41
CA SER A 21 -9.12 15.60 0.29
C SER A 21 -10.34 16.32 -0.30
N ARG A 22 -10.29 17.66 -0.43
CA ARG A 22 -11.36 18.50 -0.96
C ARG A 22 -11.12 18.80 -2.44
N PRO A 23 -11.99 18.35 -3.35
CA PRO A 23 -11.87 18.62 -4.79
C PRO A 23 -11.80 20.11 -5.12
N ALA A 24 -12.54 20.95 -4.40
CA ALA A 24 -12.50 22.41 -4.58
C ALA A 24 -11.11 23.01 -4.32
N VAL A 25 -10.33 22.44 -3.39
CA VAL A 25 -8.94 22.87 -3.11
C VAL A 25 -8.02 22.48 -4.26
N LEU A 26 -8.24 21.31 -4.87
CA LEU A 26 -7.48 20.87 -6.05
C LEU A 26 -7.83 21.74 -7.27
N GLN A 27 -9.11 22.06 -7.47
CA GLN A 27 -9.54 22.91 -8.58
C GLN A 27 -9.01 24.34 -8.46
N SER A 28 -9.04 24.95 -7.26
CA SER A 28 -8.47 26.28 -7.06
C SER A 28 -6.95 26.31 -7.24
N ALA A 29 -6.30 25.15 -7.07
CA ALA A 29 -4.91 24.92 -7.38
C ALA A 29 -4.62 24.68 -8.87
N GLY A 30 -5.64 24.72 -9.75
CA GLY A 30 -5.51 24.43 -11.18
C GLY A 30 -5.42 22.93 -11.51
N ILE A 31 -5.69 22.05 -10.56
CA ILE A 31 -5.65 20.59 -10.72
C ILE A 31 -7.06 20.09 -11.01
N SER A 32 -7.39 19.96 -12.30
CA SER A 32 -8.71 19.50 -12.78
C SER A 32 -8.71 18.08 -13.33
N SER A 33 -7.59 17.63 -13.92
CA SER A 33 -7.45 16.28 -14.49
C SER A 33 -6.06 15.72 -14.18
N PRO A 34 -5.78 15.37 -12.91
CA PRO A 34 -4.52 14.74 -12.54
C PRO A 34 -4.41 13.36 -13.20
N LYS A 35 -3.20 12.94 -13.58
CA LYS A 35 -2.97 11.59 -14.12
C LYS A 35 -3.10 10.48 -13.06
N ALA A 36 -2.84 10.81 -11.79
CA ALA A 36 -2.96 9.93 -10.65
C ALA A 36 -3.05 10.76 -9.36
N ILE A 37 -3.54 10.15 -8.29
CA ILE A 37 -3.57 10.74 -6.95
C ILE A 37 -2.91 9.76 -5.96
N MET A 38 -2.02 10.27 -5.10
CA MET A 38 -1.39 9.51 -4.02
C MET A 38 -1.79 10.09 -2.67
N ILE A 39 -2.37 9.27 -1.79
CA ILE A 39 -2.90 9.70 -0.49
C ILE A 39 -2.01 9.16 0.66
N MET A 40 -1.46 10.09 1.44
CA MET A 40 -0.43 9.82 2.45
C MET A 40 -0.80 10.40 3.84
N TYR A 41 -2.08 10.44 4.19
CA TYR A 41 -2.51 10.88 5.52
C TYR A 41 -2.10 9.88 6.61
N THR A 42 -1.88 10.41 7.82
CA THR A 42 -1.44 9.61 8.98
C THR A 42 -2.57 8.88 9.71
N GLY A 43 -3.84 9.23 9.48
CA GLY A 43 -4.97 8.63 10.19
C GLY A 43 -5.82 7.77 9.27
N LYS A 44 -6.06 6.49 9.64
CA LYS A 44 -6.81 5.52 8.82
C LYS A 44 -8.15 6.06 8.30
N LYS A 45 -9.01 6.51 9.22
CA LYS A 45 -10.32 7.08 8.89
C LYS A 45 -10.20 8.24 7.90
N ARG A 46 -9.25 9.14 8.13
CA ARG A 46 -9.02 10.30 7.26
C ARG A 46 -8.57 9.89 5.86
N THR A 47 -7.70 8.88 5.75
CA THR A 47 -7.26 8.33 4.46
C THR A 47 -8.45 7.72 3.70
N ILE A 48 -9.26 6.89 4.36
CA ILE A 48 -10.46 6.28 3.78
C ILE A 48 -11.42 7.36 3.28
N GLU A 49 -11.77 8.34 4.11
CA GLU A 49 -12.69 9.41 3.71
C GLU A 49 -12.13 10.24 2.54
N ALA A 50 -10.80 10.45 2.49
CA ALA A 50 -10.17 11.15 1.38
C ALA A 50 -10.27 10.36 0.08
N VAL A 51 -10.02 9.05 0.12
CA VAL A 51 -10.21 8.15 -1.04
C VAL A 51 -11.64 8.26 -1.54
N GLN A 52 -12.64 8.12 -0.66
CA GLN A 52 -14.06 8.17 -1.06
C GLN A 52 -14.41 9.50 -1.74
N ARG A 53 -14.04 10.63 -1.13
CA ARG A 53 -14.33 11.96 -1.69
C ARG A 53 -13.67 12.19 -3.04
N LEU A 54 -12.41 11.77 -3.16
CA LEU A 54 -11.64 11.96 -4.40
C LEU A 54 -12.09 11.00 -5.49
N ARG A 55 -12.47 9.75 -5.16
CA ARG A 55 -13.06 8.81 -6.12
C ARG A 55 -14.36 9.33 -6.71
N LEU A 56 -15.24 9.92 -5.89
CA LEU A 56 -16.49 10.54 -6.38
C LEU A 56 -16.22 11.69 -7.37
N SER A 57 -15.16 12.46 -7.14
CA SER A 57 -14.86 13.65 -7.94
C SER A 57 -13.99 13.35 -9.16
N PHE A 58 -13.20 12.27 -9.09
CA PHE A 58 -12.30 11.82 -10.14
C PHE A 58 -12.51 10.33 -10.44
N PRO A 59 -13.68 9.92 -10.99
CA PRO A 59 -14.04 8.50 -11.11
C PRO A 59 -13.04 7.67 -11.92
N ALA A 60 -12.46 8.24 -12.97
CA ALA A 60 -11.52 7.56 -13.87
C ALA A 60 -10.03 7.69 -13.47
N ILE A 61 -9.71 8.53 -12.48
CA ILE A 61 -8.29 8.77 -12.13
C ILE A 61 -7.81 7.68 -11.17
N PRO A 62 -6.62 7.09 -11.38
CA PRO A 62 -6.07 6.12 -10.46
C PRO A 62 -5.73 6.76 -9.10
N ILE A 63 -6.15 6.12 -8.02
CA ILE A 63 -5.92 6.58 -6.64
C ILE A 63 -5.10 5.52 -5.91
N TYR A 64 -3.92 5.92 -5.45
CA TYR A 64 -3.02 5.11 -4.65
C TYR A 64 -3.04 5.60 -3.21
N ALA A 65 -3.06 4.70 -2.23
CA ALA A 65 -3.12 5.08 -0.82
C ALA A 65 -2.12 4.29 0.05
N ARG A 66 -1.57 4.97 1.05
CA ARG A 66 -0.81 4.31 2.11
C ARG A 66 -1.76 3.65 3.11
N ALA A 67 -1.63 2.34 3.25
CA ALA A 67 -2.27 1.56 4.30
C ALA A 67 -1.33 1.42 5.51
N GLN A 68 -1.90 1.24 6.70
CA GLN A 68 -1.13 1.02 7.94
C GLN A 68 -1.03 -0.47 8.28
N ASP A 69 -2.07 -1.21 7.93
CA ASP A 69 -2.17 -2.65 8.07
C ASP A 69 -3.10 -3.22 7.00
N LEU A 70 -3.23 -4.54 6.98
CA LEU A 70 -4.04 -5.26 6.00
C LEU A 70 -5.51 -4.83 6.03
N LYS A 71 -6.10 -4.69 7.23
CA LYS A 71 -7.49 -4.22 7.35
C LYS A 71 -7.67 -2.85 6.69
N HIS A 72 -6.78 -1.90 7.00
CA HIS A 72 -6.84 -0.57 6.39
C HIS A 72 -6.64 -0.64 4.87
N LEU A 73 -5.78 -1.53 4.35
CA LEU A 73 -5.61 -1.74 2.92
C LEU A 73 -6.92 -2.17 2.25
N LEU A 74 -7.62 -3.14 2.84
CA LEU A 74 -8.91 -3.62 2.34
C LEU A 74 -9.98 -2.53 2.40
N ASP A 75 -10.06 -1.81 3.52
CA ASP A 75 -10.97 -0.66 3.67
C ASP A 75 -10.73 0.40 2.58
N LEU A 76 -9.46 0.65 2.22
CA LEU A 76 -9.10 1.59 1.15
C LEU A 76 -9.51 1.10 -0.24
N LYS A 77 -9.36 -0.20 -0.52
CA LYS A 77 -9.83 -0.81 -1.77
C LYS A 77 -11.35 -0.69 -1.90
N ILE A 78 -12.09 -1.02 -0.84
CA ILE A 78 -13.55 -0.87 -0.77
C ILE A 78 -13.97 0.60 -0.97
N ALA A 79 -13.22 1.54 -0.38
CA ALA A 79 -13.43 2.98 -0.56
C ALA A 79 -13.20 3.49 -1.99
N GLY A 80 -12.62 2.66 -2.87
CA GLY A 80 -12.36 2.98 -4.26
C GLY A 80 -10.92 3.37 -4.56
N ALA A 81 -9.95 3.02 -3.71
CA ALA A 81 -8.54 3.11 -4.10
C ALA A 81 -8.28 2.13 -5.26
N THR A 82 -7.54 2.59 -6.27
CA THR A 82 -7.02 1.72 -7.33
C THR A 82 -6.03 0.73 -6.73
N ASP A 83 -5.12 1.25 -5.89
CA ASP A 83 -4.23 0.39 -5.12
C ASP A 83 -3.86 0.97 -3.76
N ALA A 84 -3.45 0.09 -2.85
CA ALA A 84 -3.01 0.48 -1.52
C ALA A 84 -1.85 -0.37 -1.05
N ILE A 85 -0.85 0.28 -0.45
CA ILE A 85 0.40 -0.36 -0.03
C ILE A 85 0.56 -0.16 1.48
N MET A 86 0.82 -1.25 2.20
CA MET A 86 1.13 -1.18 3.62
C MET A 86 2.48 -0.51 3.86
N GLU A 87 2.50 0.49 4.73
CA GLU A 87 3.67 1.32 5.03
C GLU A 87 4.90 0.55 5.51
N ASN A 88 4.70 -0.59 6.19
CA ASN A 88 5.76 -1.35 6.84
C ASN A 88 6.12 -2.64 6.09
N ALA A 89 5.46 -2.97 4.97
CA ALA A 89 5.64 -4.26 4.30
C ALA A 89 7.10 -4.50 3.89
N GLU A 90 7.70 -3.55 3.17
CA GLU A 90 9.08 -3.69 2.68
C GLU A 90 10.09 -3.61 3.83
N THR A 91 9.86 -2.78 4.85
CA THR A 91 10.73 -2.70 6.02
C THR A 91 10.77 -4.04 6.78
N SER A 92 9.60 -4.65 7.02
CA SER A 92 9.50 -5.96 7.67
C SER A 92 10.21 -7.04 6.86
N LEU A 93 10.06 -7.01 5.54
CA LEU A 93 10.70 -7.97 4.65
C LEU A 93 12.23 -7.82 4.64
N GLN A 94 12.74 -6.60 4.66
CA GLN A 94 14.16 -6.32 4.78
C GLN A 94 14.72 -6.77 6.14
N LEU A 95 13.99 -6.54 7.23
CA LEU A 95 14.39 -7.02 8.55
C LEU A 95 14.45 -8.55 8.61
N GLY A 96 13.41 -9.23 8.11
CA GLY A 96 13.38 -10.69 8.01
C GLY A 96 14.52 -11.23 7.15
N SER A 97 14.78 -10.59 6.01
CA SER A 97 15.91 -10.94 5.14
C SER A 97 17.26 -10.83 5.85
N LYS A 98 17.48 -9.75 6.61
CA LYS A 98 18.71 -9.55 7.39
C LYS A 98 18.86 -10.58 8.50
N LEU A 99 17.77 -10.90 9.19
CA LEU A 99 17.75 -11.95 10.22
C LEU A 99 18.15 -13.31 9.63
N LEU A 100 17.50 -13.74 8.54
CA LEU A 100 17.79 -15.03 7.90
C LEU A 100 19.24 -15.13 7.42
N LYS A 101 19.76 -14.07 6.79
CA LYS A 101 21.19 -14.00 6.42
C LYS A 101 22.11 -14.10 7.64
N GLY A 102 21.77 -13.41 8.73
CA GLY A 102 22.51 -13.48 10.00
C GLY A 102 22.51 -14.87 10.64
N LEU A 103 21.49 -15.69 10.37
CA LEU A 103 21.39 -17.08 10.81
C LEU A 103 22.04 -18.08 9.83
N GLY A 104 22.66 -17.60 8.75
CA GLY A 104 23.39 -18.44 7.79
C GLY A 104 22.58 -19.00 6.63
N VAL A 105 21.35 -18.50 6.40
CA VAL A 105 20.56 -18.87 5.22
C VAL A 105 21.20 -18.28 3.95
N MET A 106 21.26 -19.07 2.88
CA MET A 106 21.89 -18.65 1.62
C MET A 106 21.15 -17.47 1.00
N SER A 107 21.90 -16.56 0.37
CA SER A 107 21.32 -15.32 -0.18
C SER A 107 20.23 -15.59 -1.22
N ASP A 108 20.41 -16.62 -2.04
CA ASP A 108 19.45 -17.00 -3.10
C ASP A 108 18.13 -17.46 -2.48
N ASP A 109 18.18 -18.26 -1.41
CA ASP A 109 16.99 -18.71 -0.67
C ASP A 109 16.27 -17.52 -0.01
N VAL A 110 17.02 -16.57 0.56
CA VAL A 110 16.43 -15.37 1.17
C VAL A 110 15.75 -14.49 0.12
N VAL A 111 16.35 -14.33 -1.06
CA VAL A 111 15.76 -13.59 -2.18
C VAL A 111 14.48 -14.28 -2.64
N PHE A 112 14.53 -15.60 -2.84
CA PHE A 112 13.37 -16.39 -3.23
C PHE A 112 12.22 -16.28 -2.23
N LEU A 113 12.49 -16.52 -0.94
CA LEU A 113 11.48 -16.40 0.12
C LEU A 113 10.89 -14.99 0.20
N SER A 114 11.73 -13.97 0.03
CA SER A 114 11.25 -12.59 0.07
C SER A 114 10.33 -12.28 -1.10
N GLN A 115 10.66 -12.77 -2.29
CA GLN A 115 9.81 -12.61 -3.46
C GLN A 115 8.48 -13.36 -3.29
N LEU A 116 8.53 -14.60 -2.80
CA LEU A 116 7.34 -15.41 -2.53
C LEU A 116 6.40 -14.70 -1.55
N ILE A 117 6.94 -14.09 -0.48
CA ILE A 117 6.11 -13.31 0.45
C ILE A 117 5.50 -12.08 -0.23
N ARG A 118 6.26 -11.34 -1.06
CA ARG A 118 5.71 -10.19 -1.83
C ARG A 118 4.53 -10.62 -2.70
N ASP A 119 4.72 -11.69 -3.48
CA ASP A 119 3.70 -12.19 -4.39
C ASP A 119 2.47 -12.68 -3.61
N SER A 120 2.67 -13.34 -2.47
CA SER A 120 1.56 -13.78 -1.60
C SER A 120 0.74 -12.63 -1.03
N MET A 121 1.40 -11.52 -0.62
CA MET A 121 0.70 -10.34 -0.13
C MET A 121 -0.15 -9.68 -1.22
N GLU A 122 0.35 -9.65 -2.46
CA GLU A 122 -0.41 -9.11 -3.60
C GLU A 122 -1.65 -9.95 -3.90
N LEU A 123 -1.51 -11.28 -3.92
CA LEU A 123 -2.63 -12.21 -4.13
C LEU A 123 -3.69 -12.09 -3.02
N GLN A 124 -3.27 -12.09 -1.75
CA GLN A 124 -4.19 -11.95 -0.63
C GLN A 124 -4.95 -10.63 -0.65
N ALA A 125 -4.28 -9.54 -1.04
CA ALA A 125 -4.92 -8.24 -1.20
C ALA A 125 -5.96 -8.24 -2.32
N GLN A 126 -5.78 -9.03 -3.38
CA GLN A 126 -6.76 -9.18 -4.46
C GLN A 126 -7.94 -10.08 -4.05
N GLU A 127 -7.67 -11.22 -3.40
CA GLU A 127 -8.70 -12.17 -2.96
C GLU A 127 -9.65 -11.55 -1.92
N ALA A 128 -9.10 -10.87 -0.93
CA ALA A 128 -9.90 -10.27 0.15
C ALA A 128 -10.81 -9.13 -0.33
N VAL A 129 -10.57 -8.56 -1.51
CA VAL A 129 -11.48 -7.59 -2.15
C VAL A 129 -12.66 -8.29 -2.83
N GLY A 130 -12.52 -9.56 -3.24
CA GLY A 130 -13.57 -10.37 -3.86
C GLY A 130 -14.53 -11.05 -2.85
N LEU A 131 -14.11 -11.22 -1.60
CA LEU A 131 -14.90 -11.84 -0.54
C LEU A 131 -15.64 -10.75 0.28
N SER A 132 -16.90 -10.51 -0.06
CA SER A 132 -17.76 -9.63 0.72
C SER A 132 -18.08 -10.21 2.10
N ASP A 133 -17.69 -9.48 3.15
CA ASP A 133 -18.30 -9.44 4.49
C ASP A 133 -18.49 -10.76 5.27
N ARG A 134 -17.63 -11.77 5.09
CA ARG A 134 -17.60 -12.92 6.01
C ARG A 134 -16.21 -13.19 6.52
N ASP A 135 -16.06 -13.06 7.83
CA ASP A 135 -15.00 -13.58 8.69
C ASP A 135 -13.70 -13.90 7.94
N LEU A 136 -12.94 -12.85 7.65
CA LEU A 136 -11.56 -13.00 7.23
C LEU A 136 -10.82 -13.70 8.37
N ASP A 137 -10.62 -15.00 8.25
CA ASP A 137 -9.63 -15.76 9.01
C ASP A 137 -8.25 -15.48 8.38
N ILE A 138 -7.81 -14.21 8.47
CA ILE A 138 -6.69 -13.60 7.71
C ILE A 138 -5.30 -13.96 8.26
N MET A 139 -5.21 -14.96 9.14
CA MET A 139 -3.96 -15.53 9.59
C MET A 139 -3.94 -17.04 9.43
N LYS A 140 -4.43 -17.58 8.31
CA LYS A 140 -3.91 -18.89 7.91
C LYS A 140 -2.42 -18.71 7.62
N PRO A 141 -1.53 -19.36 8.39
CA PRO A 141 -0.11 -19.33 8.06
C PRO A 141 0.03 -19.82 6.63
N LEU A 142 0.89 -19.15 5.85
CA LEU A 142 1.29 -19.65 4.55
C LEU A 142 1.96 -21.01 4.81
N GLN A 143 1.18 -22.09 4.72
CA GLN A 143 1.67 -23.46 4.87
C GLN A 143 2.36 -23.83 3.56
N VAL A 144 3.46 -23.17 3.26
CA VAL A 144 4.41 -23.70 2.27
C VAL A 144 5.10 -24.85 2.98
N ARG A 145 4.74 -26.09 2.63
CA ARG A 145 5.46 -27.24 3.19
C ARG A 145 6.85 -27.21 2.57
N VAL A 146 7.88 -27.41 3.39
CA VAL A 146 9.27 -27.49 2.92
C VAL A 146 9.44 -28.61 1.89
N SER A 147 8.57 -29.65 1.91
CA SER A 147 8.49 -30.68 0.88
C SER A 147 8.22 -30.10 -0.52
N ASP A 148 7.34 -29.11 -0.62
CA ASP A 148 6.87 -28.53 -1.89
C ASP A 148 7.97 -27.67 -2.54
N LEU A 149 8.95 -27.22 -1.74
CA LEU A 149 10.14 -26.48 -2.18
C LEU A 149 11.27 -27.40 -2.67
N MET A 150 11.26 -28.68 -2.29
CA MET A 150 12.27 -29.66 -2.70
C MET A 150 11.94 -30.31 -4.05
N GLU A 151 10.66 -30.38 -4.43
CA GLU A 151 10.24 -30.94 -5.73
C GLU A 151 10.56 -30.02 -6.92
N ALA A 152 10.64 -28.70 -6.70
CA ALA A 152 11.04 -27.74 -7.74
C ALA A 152 12.55 -27.78 -8.08
N ARG A 153 13.32 -28.67 -7.44
CA ARG A 153 14.79 -28.78 -7.59
C ARG A 153 15.25 -30.10 -8.23
N VAL A 154 14.36 -30.85 -8.88
CA VAL A 154 14.77 -31.99 -9.71
C VAL A 154 14.75 -31.57 -11.18
N PRO A 155 15.88 -31.68 -11.91
CA PRO A 155 15.94 -31.39 -13.34
C PRO A 155 15.13 -32.40 -14.18
#